data_AF-A0A2V5SRT7-F1
#
_entry.id   AF-A0A2V5SRT7-F1
#
_cell.length_a   1.000
_cell.length_b   1.000
_cell.length_c   1.000
_cell.angle_alpha   90.00
_cell.angle_beta   90.00
_cell.angle_gamma   90.00
#
_symmetry.space_group_name_H-M   'P 1'
#
loop_
_entity.id
_entity.type
_entity.pdbx_description
1 polymer ?
#
loop_
_entity_poly.entity_id
_entity_poly.type
_entity_poly.pdbx_seq_one_letter_code
_entity_poly.pdbx_strand_id
1 'polypeptide(L)'
;MADLMQIEDFRILIASTEKTGNTWLKLLLSQMYDLPTPHLEPNFSESAAEILGPRWVAHQHFFAEKRLLRWAAANRTWLLTTVRHPADLLVSLYHYCCHYPELYKDDPGIERALAADFKERHATASLAHHIVNGELIRALQDRVMSDLNISISWMLTKQSTVIRYEDLRADPASTLGQLARIIAPVPSDRIQQSIDCCEIHVLKEKYRSDSRFFRRGLPGEWRTKLPPEIIRRFRDEEPFKSQFAFLNYDLGFGSPSNEDEAAIGPPIRKSDCLFFDNGVPFVSIVAEAFANVPAAKAEPWSLISGRAAPTSLFDWLNAPADDDPFRQSGIPPITNLAVFIYRKRPDLQAAFPDPFDSSRLPYAGWFLRHAAEEYQLDRRFLTSTALGWLSRPSHPTGDDTVHMKC
;
A
#
# COMPACT_ATOMS: atom_id res chain seq x y z
N MET A 1 26.42 23.01 -20.54
CA MET A 1 25.71 22.53 -19.34
C MET A 1 24.91 23.71 -18.83
N ALA A 2 23.58 23.67 -18.97
CA ALA A 2 22.75 24.67 -18.30
C ALA A 2 23.00 24.53 -16.79
N ASP A 3 23.21 25.66 -16.13
CA ASP A 3 23.45 25.69 -14.70
C ASP A 3 22.21 25.15 -13.98
N LEU A 4 22.32 24.02 -13.26
CA LEU A 4 21.21 23.42 -12.51
C LEU A 4 20.59 24.41 -11.50
N MET A 5 21.36 25.46 -11.13
CA MET A 5 20.89 26.59 -10.32
C MET A 5 19.87 27.49 -11.03
N GLN A 6 19.65 27.35 -12.34
CA GLN A 6 18.72 28.19 -13.13
C GLN A 6 17.33 27.56 -13.38
N ILE A 7 17.07 26.31 -12.97
CA ILE A 7 15.71 25.76 -13.08
C ILE A 7 14.87 26.34 -11.94
N GLU A 8 14.15 27.43 -12.21
CA GLU A 8 13.32 28.11 -11.19
C GLU A 8 12.23 27.19 -10.62
N ASP A 9 11.64 26.32 -11.45
CA ASP A 9 10.63 25.31 -11.07
C ASP A 9 11.22 23.90 -11.06
N PHE A 10 11.55 23.37 -9.89
CA PHE A 10 12.13 22.04 -9.74
C PHE A 10 11.56 21.29 -8.52
N ARG A 11 10.42 20.65 -8.73
CA ARG A 11 9.68 19.88 -7.72
C ARG A 11 9.81 18.39 -8.00
N ILE A 12 10.12 17.61 -6.96
CA ILE A 12 10.14 16.15 -7.03
C ILE A 12 9.24 15.60 -5.92
N LEU A 13 8.21 14.84 -6.31
CA LEU A 13 7.33 14.14 -5.39
C LEU A 13 7.59 12.63 -5.47
N ILE A 14 8.01 12.05 -4.35
CA ILE A 14 8.11 10.60 -4.19
C ILE A 14 6.80 10.10 -3.57
N ALA A 15 5.95 9.45 -4.36
CA ALA A 15 4.68 8.90 -3.92
C ALA A 15 4.71 7.37 -4.00
N SER A 16 4.66 6.71 -2.84
CA SER A 16 4.80 5.25 -2.74
C SER A 16 4.39 4.73 -1.36
N THR A 17 4.23 3.42 -1.25
CA THR A 17 3.98 2.69 0.00
C THR A 17 5.00 3.04 1.09
N GLU A 18 4.64 2.92 2.36
CA GLU A 18 5.59 3.12 3.45
C GLU A 18 6.71 2.07 3.47
N LYS A 19 7.86 2.45 4.05
CA LYS A 19 9.03 1.58 4.29
C LYS A 19 9.69 0.98 3.03
N THR A 20 9.39 1.52 1.84
CA THR A 20 10.01 1.17 0.56
C THR A 20 11.33 1.91 0.26
N GLY A 21 11.79 2.77 1.17
CA GLY A 21 13.04 3.55 1.00
C GLY A 21 12.84 5.03 0.66
N ASN A 22 11.62 5.55 0.79
CA ASN A 22 11.25 6.94 0.46
C ASN A 22 12.17 7.99 1.08
N THR A 23 12.46 7.86 2.37
CA THR A 23 13.36 8.81 3.06
C THR A 23 14.76 8.79 2.47
N TRP A 24 15.29 7.61 2.11
CA TRP A 24 16.64 7.52 1.57
C TRP A 24 16.71 8.15 0.17
N LEU A 25 15.77 7.83 -0.72
CA LEU A 25 15.70 8.45 -2.04
C LEU A 25 15.48 9.97 -1.94
N LYS A 26 14.61 10.44 -1.04
CA LYS A 26 14.39 11.87 -0.79
C LYS A 26 15.71 12.58 -0.42
N LEU A 27 16.47 12.01 0.50
CA LEU A 27 17.73 12.60 0.97
C LEU A 27 18.81 12.56 -0.13
N LEU A 28 18.92 11.47 -0.88
CA LEU A 28 19.83 11.38 -2.04
C LEU A 28 19.53 12.49 -3.05
N LEU A 29 18.27 12.64 -3.46
CA LEU A 29 17.86 13.67 -4.42
C LEU A 29 18.02 15.09 -3.87
N SER A 30 17.75 15.29 -2.58
CA SER A 30 18.00 16.57 -1.90
C SER A 30 19.47 16.96 -1.98
N GLN A 31 20.39 16.03 -1.73
CA GLN A 31 21.82 16.29 -1.84
C GLN A 31 22.28 16.46 -3.31
N MET A 32 21.81 15.61 -4.22
CA MET A 32 22.17 15.67 -5.64
C MET A 32 21.83 17.02 -6.26
N TYR A 33 20.62 17.52 -6.01
CA TYR A 33 20.06 18.70 -6.67
C TYR A 33 20.02 19.96 -5.81
N ASP A 34 20.51 19.88 -4.57
CA ASP A 34 20.42 20.96 -3.58
C ASP A 34 18.97 21.44 -3.38
N LEU A 35 18.10 20.49 -3.05
CA LEU A 35 16.67 20.72 -2.86
C LEU A 35 16.29 20.66 -1.38
N PRO A 36 15.45 21.59 -0.88
CA PRO A 36 14.89 21.48 0.46
C PRO A 36 13.92 20.30 0.55
N THR A 37 13.72 19.78 1.77
CA THR A 37 12.83 18.65 2.05
C THR A 37 11.65 19.05 2.93
N PRO A 38 10.71 19.87 2.43
CA PRO A 38 9.55 20.27 3.21
C PRO A 38 8.68 19.08 3.61
N HIS A 39 7.85 19.28 4.63
CA HIS A 39 6.80 18.35 5.00
C HIS A 39 5.59 18.57 4.09
N LEU A 40 5.00 17.48 3.60
CA LEU A 40 3.71 17.48 2.93
C LEU A 40 2.70 16.80 3.86
N GLU A 41 1.55 17.44 4.03
CA GLU A 41 0.46 16.89 4.83
C GLU A 41 0.00 15.51 4.30
N PRO A 42 -0.53 14.62 5.16
CA PRO A 42 -1.02 13.30 4.75
C PRO A 42 -2.16 13.32 3.73
N ASN A 43 -2.92 14.42 3.67
CA ASN A 43 -3.96 14.66 2.68
C ASN A 43 -3.47 15.68 1.66
N PHE A 44 -3.53 15.34 0.38
CA PHE A 44 -3.03 16.23 -0.66
C PHE A 44 -3.88 17.50 -0.77
N SER A 45 -3.20 18.66 -0.73
CA SER A 45 -3.79 19.97 -0.97
C SER A 45 -2.90 20.75 -1.93
N GLU A 46 -3.49 21.19 -3.05
CA GLU A 46 -2.80 21.99 -4.07
C GLU A 46 -2.25 23.29 -3.47
N SER A 47 -3.06 24.00 -2.67
CA SER A 47 -2.66 25.24 -2.04
C SER A 47 -1.53 25.03 -1.02
N ALA A 48 -1.56 23.94 -0.26
CA ALA A 48 -0.48 23.61 0.67
C ALA A 48 0.83 23.31 -0.09
N ALA A 49 0.75 22.58 -1.21
CA ALA A 49 1.90 22.28 -2.05
C ALA A 49 2.47 23.53 -2.75
N GLU A 50 1.63 24.48 -3.15
CA GLU A 50 2.04 25.76 -3.75
C GLU A 50 2.79 26.65 -2.76
N ILE A 51 2.37 26.68 -1.49
CA ILE A 51 3.02 27.46 -0.42
C ILE A 51 4.47 27.02 -0.17
N LEU A 52 4.81 25.77 -0.48
CA LEU A 52 6.19 25.25 -0.35
C LEU A 52 7.17 25.87 -1.38
N GLY A 53 6.64 26.63 -2.34
CA GLY A 53 7.43 27.29 -3.37
C GLY A 53 7.82 26.36 -4.52
N PRO A 54 8.74 26.83 -5.40
CA PRO A 54 8.96 26.19 -6.68
C PRO A 54 10.04 25.11 -6.68
N ARG A 55 10.77 24.94 -5.57
CA ARG A 55 11.93 24.03 -5.50
C ARG A 55 11.88 23.18 -4.25
N TRP A 56 11.68 21.87 -4.40
CA TRP A 56 11.70 20.94 -3.27
C TRP A 56 11.74 19.48 -3.73
N VAL A 57 12.15 18.61 -2.80
CA VAL A 57 11.92 17.17 -2.89
C VAL A 57 11.22 16.67 -1.64
N ALA A 58 10.05 16.07 -1.80
CA ALA A 58 9.23 15.57 -0.71
C ALA A 58 8.77 14.14 -1.00
N HIS A 59 8.32 13.45 0.04
CA HIS A 59 7.67 12.15 -0.14
C HIS A 59 6.37 12.10 0.63
N GLN A 60 5.40 11.36 0.11
CA GLN A 60 4.18 11.05 0.83
C GLN A 60 3.55 9.73 0.34
N HIS A 61 2.60 9.19 1.09
CA HIS A 61 1.91 7.93 0.80
C HIS A 61 0.57 8.14 0.05
N PHE A 62 0.52 9.12 -0.86
CA PHE A 62 -0.68 9.43 -1.65
C PHE A 62 -0.96 8.33 -2.69
N PHE A 63 -2.23 8.08 -2.97
CA PHE A 63 -2.64 7.38 -4.19
C PHE A 63 -2.48 8.28 -5.43
N ALA A 64 -2.41 7.68 -6.61
CA ALA A 64 -2.30 8.38 -7.89
C ALA A 64 -3.63 9.02 -8.34
N GLU A 65 -4.17 9.92 -7.52
CA GLU A 65 -5.46 10.57 -7.75
C GLU A 65 -5.43 11.52 -8.96
N LYS A 66 -6.54 11.59 -9.72
CA LYS A 66 -6.67 12.47 -10.89
C LYS A 66 -6.33 13.94 -10.58
N ARG A 67 -6.70 14.41 -9.39
CA ARG A 67 -6.41 15.77 -8.92
C ARG A 67 -4.90 15.99 -8.77
N LEU A 68 -4.22 15.10 -8.05
CA LEU A 68 -2.78 15.16 -7.85
C LEU A 68 -2.01 15.04 -9.17
N LEU A 69 -2.41 14.14 -10.07
CA LEU A 69 -1.78 13.98 -11.39
C LEU A 69 -1.92 15.25 -12.24
N ARG A 70 -3.11 15.86 -12.28
CA ARG A 70 -3.32 17.13 -13.01
C ARG A 70 -2.48 18.26 -12.42
N TRP A 71 -2.45 18.38 -11.10
CA TRP A 71 -1.62 19.38 -10.42
C TRP A 71 -0.13 19.17 -10.72
N ALA A 72 0.36 17.94 -10.63
CA ALA A 72 1.75 17.61 -10.90
C ALA A 72 2.15 17.95 -12.34
N ALA A 73 1.28 17.63 -13.31
CA ALA A 73 1.50 17.98 -14.72
C ALA A 73 1.54 19.50 -14.94
N ALA A 74 0.58 20.24 -14.35
CA ALA A 74 0.52 21.70 -14.46
C ALA A 74 1.76 22.39 -13.83
N ASN A 75 2.29 21.82 -12.75
CA ASN A 75 3.43 22.35 -12.00
C ASN A 75 4.77 21.71 -12.38
N ARG A 76 4.82 20.92 -13.46
CA ARG A 76 6.02 20.21 -13.96
C ARG A 76 6.76 19.45 -12.86
N THR A 77 6.00 18.79 -11.97
CA THR A 77 6.54 18.04 -10.85
C THR A 77 6.97 16.66 -11.31
N TRP A 78 8.22 16.28 -11.01
CA TRP A 78 8.72 14.93 -11.26
C TRP A 78 8.11 13.95 -10.27
N LEU A 79 7.45 12.92 -10.79
CA LEU A 79 6.78 11.90 -10.02
C LEU A 79 7.65 10.65 -9.94
N LEU A 80 8.00 10.24 -8.72
CA LEU A 80 8.80 9.05 -8.46
C LEU A 80 8.04 8.10 -7.55
N THR A 81 8.22 6.79 -7.77
CA THR A 81 7.61 5.76 -6.94
C THR A 81 8.66 4.73 -6.59
N THR A 82 8.86 4.50 -5.29
CA THR A 82 9.72 3.40 -4.86
C THR A 82 8.91 2.13 -4.64
N VAL A 83 9.54 1.00 -4.95
CA VAL A 83 9.04 -0.33 -4.62
C VAL A 83 10.12 -1.08 -3.87
N ARG A 84 9.72 -1.97 -2.97
CA ARG A 84 10.61 -2.83 -2.19
C ARG A 84 9.94 -4.20 -2.04
N HIS A 85 10.73 -5.24 -1.86
CA HIS A 85 10.23 -6.57 -1.58
C HIS A 85 9.21 -6.54 -0.42
N PRO A 86 7.94 -6.94 -0.61
CA PRO A 86 6.91 -6.73 0.41
C PRO A 86 7.19 -7.46 1.74
N ALA A 87 7.89 -8.59 1.69
CA ALA A 87 8.33 -9.26 2.91
C ALA A 87 9.39 -8.45 3.70
N ASP A 88 10.30 -7.73 3.04
CA ASP A 88 11.21 -6.81 3.74
C ASP A 88 10.48 -5.58 4.27
N LEU A 89 9.45 -5.15 3.55
CA LEU A 89 8.56 -4.07 3.97
C LEU A 89 7.88 -4.44 5.30
N LEU A 90 7.31 -5.65 5.40
CA LEU A 90 6.70 -6.16 6.63
C LEU A 90 7.70 -6.16 7.81
N VAL A 91 8.91 -6.68 7.61
CA VAL A 91 9.98 -6.65 8.63
C VAL A 91 10.30 -5.22 9.05
N SER A 92 10.42 -4.32 8.08
CA SER A 92 10.73 -2.91 8.35
C SER A 92 9.60 -2.19 9.08
N LEU A 93 8.35 -2.52 8.78
CA LEU A 93 7.17 -1.92 9.39
C LEU A 93 6.97 -2.42 10.83
N TYR A 94 7.15 -3.73 11.07
CA TYR A 94 7.10 -4.32 12.41
C TYR A 94 8.03 -3.60 13.40
N HIS A 95 9.30 -3.43 13.03
CA HIS A 95 10.26 -2.74 13.89
C HIS A 95 9.94 -1.25 14.03
N TYR A 96 9.35 -0.64 13.00
CA TYR A 96 8.96 0.76 13.06
C TYR A 96 7.80 0.97 14.05
N CYS A 97 6.73 0.18 13.97
CA CYS A 97 5.63 0.23 14.95
C CYS A 97 6.10 -0.04 16.37
N CYS A 98 7.06 -0.95 16.56
CA CYS A 98 7.63 -1.22 17.89
C CYS A 98 8.45 -0.05 18.45
N HIS A 99 9.14 0.73 17.60
CA HIS A 99 9.97 1.84 18.04
C HIS A 99 9.21 3.16 18.19
N TYR A 100 8.13 3.32 17.42
CA TYR A 100 7.32 4.54 17.36
C TYR A 100 5.82 4.23 17.56
N PRO A 101 5.43 3.57 18.66
CA PRO A 101 4.02 3.21 18.89
C PRO A 101 3.09 4.43 18.89
N GLU A 102 3.58 5.60 19.30
CA GLU A 102 2.84 6.86 19.32
C GLU A 102 2.39 7.35 17.94
N LEU A 103 3.08 6.95 16.86
CA LEU A 103 2.70 7.28 15.49
C LEU A 103 1.55 6.42 14.97
N TYR A 104 1.19 5.35 15.70
CA TYR A 104 0.14 4.40 15.37
C TYR A 104 -0.97 4.36 16.43
N LYS A 105 -0.99 5.32 17.36
CA LYS A 105 -2.00 5.40 18.43
C LYS A 105 -3.43 5.58 17.90
N ASP A 106 -3.57 6.17 16.72
CA ASP A 106 -4.85 6.41 16.07
C ASP A 106 -5.27 5.23 15.16
N ASP A 107 -4.50 4.13 15.19
CA ASP A 107 -4.80 2.85 14.53
C ASP A 107 -5.12 1.80 15.63
N PRO A 108 -6.41 1.61 15.97
CA PRO A 108 -6.80 0.76 17.09
C PRO A 108 -6.38 -0.70 16.93
N GLY A 109 -6.26 -1.18 15.69
CA GLY A 109 -5.82 -2.55 15.40
C GLY A 109 -4.36 -2.74 15.76
N ILE A 110 -3.51 -1.79 15.35
CA ILE A 110 -2.09 -1.81 15.70
C ILE A 110 -1.88 -1.56 17.20
N GLU A 111 -2.63 -0.66 17.83
CA GLU A 111 -2.56 -0.42 19.27
C GLU A 111 -2.90 -1.68 20.07
N ARG A 112 -4.02 -2.36 19.75
CA ARG A 112 -4.41 -3.61 20.42
C ARG A 112 -3.38 -4.71 20.19
N ALA A 113 -2.85 -4.82 18.98
CA ALA A 113 -1.85 -5.83 18.66
C ALA A 113 -0.51 -5.59 19.38
N LEU A 114 -0.07 -4.33 19.49
CA LEU A 114 1.09 -3.94 20.29
C LEU A 114 0.91 -4.30 21.77
N ALA A 115 -0.29 -4.09 22.32
CA ALA A 115 -0.62 -4.44 23.70
C ALA A 115 -0.65 -5.96 23.92
N ALA A 116 -1.25 -6.72 22.99
CA ALA A 116 -1.30 -8.18 23.03
C ALA A 116 0.11 -8.80 23.05
N ASP A 117 1.02 -8.27 22.23
CA ASP A 117 2.38 -8.79 22.09
C ASP A 117 3.35 -8.23 23.16
N PHE A 118 2.90 -7.36 24.08
CA PHE A 118 3.78 -6.62 24.99
C PHE A 118 4.69 -7.53 25.81
N LYS A 119 4.14 -8.59 26.44
CA LYS A 119 4.90 -9.49 27.33
C LYS A 119 6.01 -10.22 26.58
N GLU A 120 5.71 -10.75 25.39
CA GLU A 120 6.67 -11.52 24.59
C GLU A 120 7.73 -10.61 23.96
N ARG A 121 7.33 -9.43 23.46
CA ARG A 121 8.28 -8.41 22.97
C ARG A 121 9.24 -7.96 24.08
N HIS A 122 8.73 -7.79 25.30
CA HIS A 122 9.59 -7.44 26.44
C HIS A 122 10.56 -8.58 26.80
N ALA A 123 10.10 -9.84 26.80
CA ALA A 123 10.95 -11.00 27.08
C ALA A 123 12.07 -11.20 26.03
N THR A 124 11.82 -10.79 24.79
CA THR A 124 12.74 -10.94 23.65
C THR A 124 13.50 -9.66 23.31
N ALA A 125 13.40 -8.59 24.12
CA ALA A 125 13.95 -7.27 23.81
C ALA A 125 15.49 -7.25 23.63
N SER A 126 16.21 -8.21 24.21
CA SER A 126 17.66 -8.39 24.04
C SER A 126 18.04 -9.04 22.71
N LEU A 127 17.09 -9.69 22.02
CA LEU A 127 17.33 -10.35 20.74
C LEU A 127 17.25 -9.32 19.62
N ALA A 128 18.43 -8.96 19.10
CA ALA A 128 18.54 -7.96 18.05
C ALA A 128 17.67 -8.29 16.83
N HIS A 129 16.72 -7.41 16.53
CA HIS A 129 15.81 -7.53 15.39
C HIS A 129 15.01 -8.83 15.40
N HIS A 130 14.57 -9.28 16.57
CA HIS A 130 13.63 -10.38 16.70
C HIS A 130 12.21 -9.90 16.31
N ILE A 131 11.44 -10.80 15.70
CA ILE A 131 10.03 -10.60 15.38
C ILE A 131 9.23 -11.61 16.19
N VAL A 132 8.38 -11.10 17.07
CA VAL A 132 7.39 -11.90 17.79
C VAL A 132 6.32 -12.37 16.80
N ASN A 133 6.04 -13.67 16.82
CA ASN A 133 4.98 -14.28 16.01
C ASN A 133 3.61 -14.12 16.69
N GLY A 134 3.22 -12.85 16.89
CA GLY A 134 2.04 -12.46 17.64
C GLY A 134 1.00 -11.74 16.80
N GLU A 135 0.14 -10.98 17.46
CA GLU A 135 -0.95 -10.24 16.83
C GLU A 135 -0.43 -9.10 15.96
N LEU A 136 0.71 -8.47 16.32
CA LEU A 136 1.23 -7.33 15.57
C LEU A 136 1.66 -7.73 14.17
N ILE A 137 2.42 -8.82 14.02
CA ILE A 137 2.87 -9.26 12.70
C ILE A 137 1.70 -9.77 11.84
N ARG A 138 0.60 -10.25 12.46
CA ARG A 138 -0.64 -10.62 11.75
C ARG A 138 -1.39 -9.38 11.26
N ALA A 139 -1.65 -8.41 12.12
CA ALA A 139 -2.30 -7.15 11.75
C ALA A 139 -1.53 -6.40 10.66
N LEU A 140 -0.20 -6.41 10.74
CA LEU A 140 0.65 -5.78 9.74
C LEU A 140 0.63 -6.49 8.38
N GLN A 141 0.35 -7.79 8.28
CA GLN A 141 0.20 -8.44 6.97
C GLN A 141 -0.96 -7.83 6.18
N ASP A 142 -2.10 -7.61 6.83
CA ASP A 142 -3.28 -7.02 6.19
C ASP A 142 -3.04 -5.54 5.85
N ARG A 143 -2.31 -4.82 6.70
CA ARG A 143 -1.86 -3.46 6.36
C ARG A 143 -0.93 -3.43 5.15
N VAL A 144 0.05 -4.33 5.08
CA VAL A 144 0.94 -4.45 3.91
C VAL A 144 0.14 -4.72 2.65
N MET A 145 -0.82 -5.65 2.70
CA MET A 145 -1.73 -5.93 1.59
C MET A 145 -2.43 -4.66 1.08
N SER A 146 -2.97 -3.85 1.99
CA SER A 146 -3.67 -2.62 1.65
C SER A 146 -2.73 -1.54 1.10
N ASP A 147 -1.58 -1.35 1.74
CA ASP A 147 -0.69 -0.22 1.46
C ASP A 147 0.18 -0.45 0.21
N LEU A 148 0.43 -1.70 -0.20
CA LEU A 148 1.10 -1.99 -1.48
C LEU A 148 0.35 -1.40 -2.68
N ASN A 149 -0.97 -1.26 -2.57
CA ASN A 149 -1.79 -0.69 -3.63
C ASN A 149 -1.46 0.78 -3.91
N ILE A 150 -0.80 1.49 -2.97
CA ILE A 150 -0.28 2.84 -3.19
C ILE A 150 0.76 2.82 -4.31
N SER A 151 1.87 2.08 -4.16
CA SER A 151 2.89 2.00 -5.21
C SER A 151 2.36 1.37 -6.50
N ILE A 152 1.51 0.34 -6.40
CA ILE A 152 0.86 -0.27 -7.58
C ILE A 152 0.06 0.77 -8.37
N SER A 153 -0.72 1.62 -7.68
CA SER A 153 -1.51 2.66 -8.35
C SER A 153 -0.65 3.60 -9.19
N TRP A 154 0.50 4.01 -8.67
CA TRP A 154 1.45 4.85 -9.39
C TRP A 154 2.11 4.15 -10.57
N MET A 155 2.43 2.86 -10.43
CA MET A 155 3.00 2.06 -11.52
C MET A 155 2.02 1.94 -12.69
N LEU A 156 0.72 1.77 -12.41
CA LEU A 156 -0.31 1.66 -13.44
C LEU A 156 -0.50 2.95 -14.23
N THR A 157 -0.30 4.11 -13.60
CA THR A 157 -0.40 5.39 -14.32
C THR A 157 0.65 5.54 -15.41
N LYS A 158 1.80 4.86 -15.27
CA LYS A 158 3.01 5.06 -16.10
C LYS A 158 3.53 6.50 -16.13
N GLN A 159 3.03 7.37 -15.25
CA GLN A 159 3.47 8.77 -15.12
C GLN A 159 4.57 8.94 -14.08
N SER A 160 4.77 7.94 -13.21
CA SER A 160 5.88 7.91 -12.25
C SER A 160 7.07 7.14 -12.79
N THR A 161 8.28 7.62 -12.49
CA THR A 161 9.50 6.80 -12.65
C THR A 161 9.59 5.86 -11.46
N VAL A 162 9.71 4.55 -11.73
CA VAL A 162 9.74 3.51 -10.70
C VAL A 162 11.19 3.19 -10.34
N ILE A 163 11.49 3.16 -9.04
CA ILE A 163 12.80 2.81 -8.49
C ILE A 163 12.64 1.61 -7.56
N ARG A 164 13.36 0.51 -7.82
CA ARG A 164 13.43 -0.60 -6.87
C ARG A 164 14.46 -0.29 -5.80
N TYR A 165 14.08 -0.51 -4.54
CA TYR A 165 14.97 -0.32 -3.40
C TYR A 165 16.23 -1.17 -3.51
N GLU A 166 16.08 -2.40 -3.99
CA GLU A 166 17.13 -3.38 -4.16
C GLU A 166 18.17 -2.92 -5.19
N ASP A 167 17.73 -2.38 -6.32
CA ASP A 167 18.61 -1.85 -7.38
C ASP A 167 19.37 -0.62 -6.87
N LEU A 168 18.65 0.32 -6.25
CA LEU A 168 19.26 1.49 -5.62
C LEU A 168 20.27 1.11 -4.54
N ARG A 169 20.04 0.02 -3.83
CA ARG A 169 20.95 -0.45 -2.77
C ARG A 169 22.17 -1.19 -3.31
N ALA A 170 22.01 -1.94 -4.40
CA ALA A 170 23.05 -2.73 -5.02
C ALA A 170 24.04 -1.86 -5.81
N ASP A 171 23.52 -0.91 -6.60
CA ASP A 171 24.32 0.02 -7.39
C ASP A 171 23.69 1.42 -7.37
N PRO A 172 23.91 2.19 -6.28
CA PRO A 172 23.32 3.51 -6.14
C PRO A 172 23.82 4.48 -7.21
N ALA A 173 25.09 4.40 -7.62
CA ALA A 173 25.66 5.31 -8.61
C ALA A 173 25.02 5.13 -9.98
N SER A 174 24.87 3.89 -10.46
CA SER A 174 24.21 3.59 -11.73
C SER A 174 22.72 3.94 -11.68
N THR A 175 22.03 3.56 -10.60
CA THR A 175 20.58 3.83 -10.44
C THR A 175 20.29 5.33 -10.42
N LEU A 176 21.06 6.11 -9.65
CA LEU A 176 20.91 7.57 -9.59
C LEU A 176 21.37 8.25 -10.87
N GLY A 177 22.38 7.72 -11.56
CA GLY A 177 22.80 8.22 -12.88
C GLY A 177 21.73 8.01 -13.95
N GLN A 178 21.04 6.87 -13.94
CA GLN A 178 19.88 6.64 -14.80
C GLN A 178 18.73 7.60 -14.49
N LEU A 179 18.42 7.78 -13.20
CA LEU A 179 17.39 8.70 -12.75
C LEU A 179 17.72 10.16 -13.11
N ALA A 180 18.98 10.58 -12.98
CA ALA A 180 19.43 11.91 -13.35
C ALA A 180 19.27 12.19 -14.85
N ARG A 181 19.47 11.19 -15.72
CA ARG A 181 19.19 11.35 -17.16
C ARG A 181 17.72 11.60 -17.47
N ILE A 182 16.82 11.14 -16.61
CA ILE A 182 15.37 11.34 -16.76
C ILE A 182 14.96 12.71 -16.23
N ILE A 183 15.41 13.06 -15.02
CA ILE A 183 15.00 14.28 -14.31
C ILE A 183 15.78 15.50 -14.79
N ALA A 184 17.08 15.55 -14.45
CA ALA A 184 18.00 16.61 -14.83
C ALA A 184 19.45 16.09 -14.68
N PRO A 185 20.27 16.09 -15.74
CA PRO A 185 21.62 15.53 -15.66
C PRO A 185 22.46 16.20 -14.57
N VAL A 186 23.13 15.41 -13.74
CA VAL A 186 24.12 15.86 -12.74
C VAL A 186 25.48 15.21 -13.00
N PRO A 187 26.58 15.91 -12.69
CA PRO A 187 27.92 15.34 -12.72
C PRO A 187 28.07 14.10 -11.81
N SER A 188 28.90 13.14 -12.21
CA SER A 188 29.08 11.88 -11.49
C SER A 188 29.68 12.03 -10.10
N ASP A 189 30.55 13.03 -9.91
CA ASP A 189 31.09 13.42 -8.61
C ASP A 189 30.00 13.93 -7.67
N ARG A 190 29.01 14.68 -8.18
CA ARG A 190 27.85 15.12 -7.39
C ARG A 190 26.96 13.93 -6.99
N ILE A 191 26.79 12.95 -7.88
CA ILE A 191 26.10 11.69 -7.55
C ILE A 191 26.85 10.98 -6.43
N GLN A 192 28.16 10.79 -6.56
CA GLN A 192 28.96 10.10 -5.55
C GLN A 192 28.91 10.83 -4.20
N GLN A 193 29.08 12.15 -4.20
CA GLN A 193 28.97 12.96 -2.98
C GLN A 193 27.62 12.77 -2.29
N SER A 194 26.52 12.71 -3.05
CA SER A 194 25.20 12.48 -2.47
C SER A 194 25.07 11.11 -1.79
N ILE A 195 25.70 10.08 -2.36
CA ILE A 195 25.72 8.72 -1.83
C ILE A 195 26.49 8.71 -0.51
N ASP A 196 27.69 9.29 -0.50
CA ASP A 196 28.57 9.34 0.67
C ASP A 196 27.87 10.08 1.84
N CYS A 197 27.22 11.22 1.56
CA CYS A 197 26.46 11.98 2.55
C CYS A 197 25.19 11.27 3.05
N CYS A 198 24.71 10.27 2.32
CA CYS A 198 23.49 9.51 2.64
C CYS A 198 23.77 8.05 2.99
N GLU A 199 25.01 7.71 3.31
CA GLU A 199 25.33 6.40 3.87
C GLU A 199 24.65 6.19 5.21
N ILE A 200 24.24 4.95 5.51
CA ILE A 200 23.43 4.66 6.69
C ILE A 200 24.10 5.06 8.00
N HIS A 201 25.42 4.91 8.08
CA HIS A 201 26.18 5.26 9.29
C HIS A 201 26.25 6.79 9.46
N VAL A 202 26.46 7.53 8.36
CA VAL A 202 26.41 9.00 8.32
C VAL A 202 25.02 9.51 8.70
N LEU A 203 23.96 8.91 8.16
CA LEU A 203 22.58 9.29 8.48
C LEU A 203 22.24 9.02 9.96
N LYS A 204 22.66 7.88 10.51
CA LYS A 204 22.50 7.60 11.95
C LYS A 204 23.20 8.64 12.83
N GLU A 205 24.37 9.10 12.40
CA GLU A 205 25.12 10.13 13.12
C GLU A 205 24.48 11.52 12.98
N LYS A 206 24.03 11.90 11.78
CA LYS A 206 23.37 13.18 11.52
C LYS A 206 22.02 13.29 12.23
N TYR A 207 21.30 12.17 12.34
CA TYR A 207 19.99 12.07 12.97
C TYR A 207 20.05 11.26 14.27
N ARG A 208 21.04 11.52 15.14
CA ARG A 208 21.26 10.76 16.40
C ARG A 208 20.00 10.60 17.26
N SER A 209 19.17 11.64 17.36
CA SER A 209 17.89 11.61 18.09
C SER A 209 16.89 10.60 17.54
N ASP A 210 17.04 10.21 16.27
CA ASP A 210 16.15 9.30 15.55
C ASP A 210 16.92 8.15 14.85
N SER A 211 18.05 7.73 15.40
CA SER A 211 18.92 6.70 14.81
C SER A 211 18.23 5.34 14.62
N ARG A 212 17.16 5.07 15.37
CA ARG A 212 16.30 3.88 15.26
C ARG A 212 15.51 3.83 13.94
N PHE A 213 15.29 4.99 13.30
CA PHE A 213 14.61 5.10 12.02
C PHE A 213 15.46 4.44 10.91
N PHE A 214 16.77 4.65 10.96
CA PHE A 214 17.75 4.14 10.01
C PHE A 214 18.25 2.76 10.41
N ARG A 215 17.39 1.73 10.50
CA ARG A 215 17.74 0.42 11.10
C ARG A 215 19.00 -0.27 10.52
N ARG A 216 18.88 -0.86 9.32
CA ARG A 216 19.96 -1.61 8.63
C ARG A 216 20.04 -1.34 7.13
N GLY A 217 18.90 -1.07 6.49
CA GLY A 217 18.85 -0.74 5.07
C GLY A 217 19.40 -1.86 4.18
N LEU A 218 19.13 -3.12 4.54
CA LEU A 218 19.54 -4.29 3.76
C LEU A 218 18.33 -4.95 3.10
N PRO A 219 18.47 -5.44 1.86
CA PRO A 219 17.49 -6.30 1.24
C PRO A 219 17.62 -7.75 1.75
N GLY A 220 16.50 -8.47 1.76
CA GLY A 220 16.45 -9.90 2.02
C GLY A 220 16.44 -10.35 3.48
N GLU A 221 16.27 -9.43 4.45
CA GLU A 221 16.25 -9.78 5.87
C GLU A 221 15.06 -10.68 6.21
N TRP A 222 13.95 -10.52 5.48
CA TRP A 222 12.74 -11.34 5.62
C TRP A 222 13.01 -12.85 5.64
N ARG A 223 14.01 -13.33 4.88
CA ARG A 223 14.36 -14.77 4.77
C ARG A 223 14.74 -15.41 6.11
N THR A 224 15.26 -14.60 7.03
CA THR A 224 15.75 -15.07 8.33
C THR A 224 14.89 -14.58 9.50
N LYS A 225 13.93 -13.69 9.23
CA LYS A 225 13.20 -12.93 10.26
C LYS A 225 11.72 -13.23 10.28
N LEU A 226 11.11 -13.55 9.15
CA LEU A 226 9.70 -13.88 9.11
C LEU A 226 9.48 -15.38 9.38
N PRO A 227 8.48 -15.72 10.20
CA PRO A 227 8.02 -17.09 10.36
C PRO A 227 7.62 -17.75 9.03
N PRO A 228 7.89 -19.06 8.83
CA PRO A 228 7.60 -19.76 7.59
C PRO A 228 6.14 -19.70 7.13
N GLU A 229 5.19 -19.68 8.06
CA GLU A 229 3.76 -19.58 7.77
C GLU A 229 3.35 -18.24 7.16
N ILE A 230 4.02 -17.14 7.52
CA ILE A 230 3.82 -15.84 6.87
C ILE A 230 4.31 -15.90 5.41
N ILE A 231 5.44 -16.57 5.20
CA ILE A 231 5.99 -16.76 3.85
C ILE A 231 5.06 -17.62 2.99
N ARG A 232 4.48 -18.69 3.55
CA ARG A 232 3.45 -19.51 2.88
C ARG A 232 2.24 -18.66 2.50
N ARG A 233 1.69 -17.88 3.44
CA ARG A 233 0.56 -16.98 3.18
C ARG A 233 0.85 -15.99 2.06
N PHE A 234 2.04 -15.37 2.04
CA PHE A 234 2.43 -14.44 0.97
C PHE A 234 2.57 -15.11 -0.39
N ARG A 235 2.96 -16.39 -0.44
CA ARG A 235 3.12 -17.16 -1.67
C ARG A 235 1.79 -17.65 -2.23
N ASP A 236 0.95 -18.17 -1.35
CA ASP A 236 -0.14 -19.07 -1.76
C ASP A 236 -1.50 -18.37 -1.71
N GLU A 237 -1.67 -17.33 -0.90
CA GLU A 237 -2.97 -16.70 -0.70
C GLU A 237 -3.13 -15.37 -1.47
N GLU A 238 -4.35 -15.13 -1.97
CA GLU A 238 -4.72 -13.85 -2.55
C GLU A 238 -5.11 -12.82 -1.48
N PRO A 239 -4.77 -11.53 -1.65
CA PRO A 239 -4.18 -10.93 -2.86
C PRO A 239 -2.64 -10.91 -2.89
N PHE A 240 -1.96 -11.42 -1.85
CA PHE A 240 -0.50 -11.33 -1.73
C PHE A 240 0.20 -11.93 -2.94
N LYS A 241 -0.18 -13.15 -3.31
CA LYS A 241 0.38 -13.85 -4.48
C LYS A 241 0.38 -12.97 -5.73
N SER A 242 -0.78 -12.40 -6.08
CA SER A 242 -0.91 -11.55 -7.26
C SER A 242 -0.16 -10.22 -7.12
N GLN A 243 -0.14 -9.61 -5.93
CA GLN A 243 0.61 -8.37 -5.69
C GLN A 243 2.13 -8.60 -5.80
N PHE A 244 2.65 -9.69 -5.27
CA PHE A 244 4.06 -10.07 -5.42
C PHE A 244 4.43 -10.31 -6.89
N ALA A 245 3.59 -11.05 -7.61
CA ALA A 245 3.78 -11.31 -9.04
C ALA A 245 3.77 -10.00 -9.84
N PHE A 246 2.82 -9.09 -9.58
CA PHE A 246 2.73 -7.79 -10.25
C PHE A 246 3.98 -6.94 -10.02
N LEU A 247 4.50 -6.94 -8.79
CA LEU A 247 5.72 -6.21 -8.42
C LEU A 247 7.01 -6.93 -8.86
N ASN A 248 6.90 -8.09 -9.51
CA ASN A 248 8.01 -8.95 -9.93
C ASN A 248 8.93 -9.32 -8.76
N TYR A 249 8.35 -9.76 -7.64
CA TYR A 249 9.08 -10.34 -6.51
C TYR A 249 8.73 -11.81 -6.37
N ASP A 250 9.76 -12.62 -6.11
CA ASP A 250 9.65 -14.04 -5.82
C ASP A 250 10.10 -14.33 -4.38
N LEU A 251 9.41 -15.28 -3.74
CA LEU A 251 9.70 -15.79 -2.41
C LEU A 251 10.67 -16.99 -2.43
N GLY A 252 11.11 -17.47 -3.60
CA GLY A 252 12.40 -18.15 -3.78
C GLY A 252 12.72 -19.37 -2.89
N PHE A 253 11.73 -20.20 -2.53
CA PHE A 253 11.98 -21.53 -1.96
C PHE A 253 11.33 -22.60 -2.83
N GLY A 254 12.02 -23.74 -2.99
CA GLY A 254 11.48 -24.93 -3.66
C GLY A 254 10.16 -25.39 -3.07
N SER A 255 9.39 -26.11 -3.89
CA SER A 255 8.08 -26.67 -3.54
C SER A 255 8.06 -27.27 -2.12
N PRO A 256 6.98 -27.08 -1.36
CA PRO A 256 6.88 -27.63 -0.01
C PRO A 256 7.02 -29.15 -0.05
N SER A 257 7.84 -29.71 0.84
CA SER A 257 7.69 -31.10 1.26
C SER A 257 6.36 -31.22 2.01
N ASN A 258 5.54 -32.20 1.65
CA ASN A 258 4.18 -32.46 2.15
C ASN A 258 4.10 -32.87 3.64
N GLU A 259 4.87 -32.25 4.55
CA GLU A 259 4.92 -32.70 5.95
C GLU A 259 4.49 -31.66 7.00
N ASP A 260 3.95 -30.50 6.62
CA ASP A 260 3.42 -29.51 7.59
C ASP A 260 2.01 -29.00 7.25
N GLU A 261 1.06 -29.92 7.07
CA GLU A 261 -0.37 -29.64 7.31
C GLU A 261 -0.70 -29.99 8.77
N ALA A 262 -0.30 -29.14 9.70
CA ALA A 262 -0.84 -29.16 11.05
C ALA A 262 -0.78 -27.77 11.69
N ALA A 263 -1.86 -27.44 12.41
CA ALA A 263 -2.10 -26.23 13.20
C ALA A 263 -2.49 -24.96 12.42
N ILE A 264 -3.68 -25.01 11.80
CA ILE A 264 -4.62 -23.89 11.93
C ILE A 264 -4.80 -23.66 13.44
N GLY A 265 -4.57 -22.44 13.90
CA GLY A 265 -4.69 -22.05 15.31
C GLY A 265 -6.05 -22.46 15.91
N PRO A 266 -6.17 -22.46 17.25
CA PRO A 266 -7.39 -22.91 17.91
C PRO A 266 -8.59 -22.13 17.34
N PRO A 267 -9.72 -22.81 17.08
CA PRO A 267 -10.91 -22.16 16.57
C PRO A 267 -11.27 -21.02 17.53
N ILE A 268 -11.48 -19.84 16.96
CA ILE A 268 -12.21 -18.76 17.62
C ILE A 268 -13.41 -19.41 18.31
N ARG A 269 -13.56 -19.18 19.61
CA ARG A 269 -14.63 -19.77 20.43
C ARG A 269 -15.94 -19.69 19.63
N LYS A 270 -16.57 -20.84 19.39
CA LYS A 270 -17.91 -20.95 18.78
C LYS A 270 -18.91 -20.15 19.63
N SER A 271 -19.06 -18.87 19.31
CA SER A 271 -20.34 -18.18 19.46
C SER A 271 -21.26 -18.63 18.33
N ASP A 272 -22.56 -18.37 18.48
CA ASP A 272 -23.65 -18.69 17.53
C ASP A 272 -23.54 -17.95 16.17
N CYS A 273 -22.32 -17.76 15.65
CA CYS A 273 -22.07 -17.11 14.39
C CYS A 273 -22.48 -18.03 13.24
N LEU A 274 -23.33 -17.50 12.36
CA LEU A 274 -23.60 -18.11 11.06
C LEU A 274 -22.34 -17.97 10.19
N PHE A 275 -22.14 -18.93 9.28
CA PHE A 275 -21.04 -18.92 8.32
C PHE A 275 -21.59 -19.13 6.91
N PHE A 276 -20.94 -18.53 5.93
CA PHE A 276 -21.08 -18.92 4.53
C PHE A 276 -20.51 -20.33 4.31
N ASP A 277 -20.87 -20.97 3.20
CA ASP A 277 -20.39 -22.31 2.83
C ASP A 277 -18.88 -22.38 2.60
N ASN A 278 -18.26 -21.27 2.20
CA ASN A 278 -16.81 -21.10 2.13
C ASN A 278 -16.14 -20.91 3.52
N GLY A 279 -16.90 -20.95 4.61
CA GLY A 279 -16.40 -20.78 5.97
C GLY A 279 -16.11 -19.32 6.37
N VAL A 280 -16.54 -18.33 5.57
CA VAL A 280 -16.50 -16.91 5.98
C VAL A 280 -17.55 -16.67 7.08
N PRO A 281 -17.20 -15.99 8.18
CA PRO A 281 -18.19 -15.57 9.18
C PRO A 281 -19.25 -14.62 8.59
N PHE A 282 -20.51 -14.90 8.90
CA PHE A 282 -21.65 -14.04 8.57
C PHE A 282 -21.83 -13.01 9.68
N VAL A 283 -21.18 -11.85 9.53
CA VAL A 283 -21.14 -10.77 10.53
C VAL A 283 -22.31 -9.79 10.41
N SER A 284 -22.50 -8.95 11.42
CA SER A 284 -23.65 -8.03 11.50
C SER A 284 -23.79 -7.11 10.28
N ILE A 285 -22.70 -6.53 9.78
CA ILE A 285 -22.78 -5.63 8.60
C ILE A 285 -23.27 -6.38 7.34
N VAL A 286 -22.95 -7.66 7.22
CA VAL A 286 -23.39 -8.53 6.13
C VAL A 286 -24.87 -8.86 6.27
N ALA A 287 -25.32 -9.17 7.49
CA ALA A 287 -26.73 -9.38 7.81
C ALA A 287 -27.57 -8.13 7.49
N GLU A 288 -27.06 -6.97 7.88
CA GLU A 288 -27.70 -5.68 7.58
C GLU A 288 -27.72 -5.39 6.08
N ALA A 289 -26.64 -5.67 5.36
CA ALA A 289 -26.59 -5.50 3.91
C ALA A 289 -27.66 -6.35 3.24
N PHE A 290 -27.74 -7.64 3.60
CA PHE A 290 -28.75 -8.58 3.09
C PHE A 290 -30.18 -8.10 3.36
N ALA A 291 -30.47 -7.63 4.58
CA ALA A 291 -31.79 -7.11 4.95
C ALA A 291 -32.21 -5.85 4.16
N ASN A 292 -31.26 -5.13 3.56
CA ASN A 292 -31.52 -3.93 2.75
C ASN A 292 -31.50 -4.20 1.24
N VAL A 293 -31.31 -5.45 0.79
CA VAL A 293 -31.42 -5.80 -0.63
C VAL A 293 -32.89 -5.92 -1.04
N PRO A 294 -33.33 -5.34 -2.17
CA PRO A 294 -34.68 -5.52 -2.67
C PRO A 294 -35.05 -7.00 -2.83
N ALA A 295 -36.27 -7.38 -2.45
CA ALA A 295 -36.70 -8.78 -2.41
C ALA A 295 -36.46 -9.53 -3.74
N ALA A 296 -36.67 -8.87 -4.88
CA ALA A 296 -36.42 -9.46 -6.21
C ALA A 296 -34.95 -9.81 -6.46
N LYS A 297 -34.00 -9.10 -5.84
CA LYS A 297 -32.56 -9.44 -5.90
C LYS A 297 -32.16 -10.50 -4.86
N ALA A 298 -32.90 -10.59 -3.75
CA ALA A 298 -32.65 -11.54 -2.66
C ALA A 298 -33.30 -12.92 -2.88
N GLU A 299 -34.32 -13.02 -3.75
CA GLU A 299 -35.03 -14.27 -4.07
C GLU A 299 -34.10 -15.44 -4.46
N PRO A 300 -33.03 -15.23 -5.27
CA PRO A 300 -32.07 -16.28 -5.60
C PRO A 300 -31.20 -16.75 -4.43
N TRP A 301 -31.16 -16.01 -3.31
CA TRP A 301 -30.31 -16.27 -2.14
C TRP A 301 -31.06 -16.91 -0.96
N SER A 302 -32.29 -17.37 -1.21
CA SER A 302 -33.25 -17.88 -0.20
C SER A 302 -32.75 -19.06 0.65
N LEU A 303 -31.60 -19.64 0.32
CA LEU A 303 -30.83 -20.51 1.21
C LEU A 303 -29.51 -19.83 1.53
N ILE A 304 -29.42 -19.17 2.69
CA ILE A 304 -28.17 -18.62 3.27
C ILE A 304 -27.05 -19.72 3.33
N SER A 305 -27.44 -20.99 3.22
CA SER A 305 -26.60 -22.19 3.27
C SER A 305 -26.50 -22.98 1.95
N GLY A 306 -27.01 -22.49 0.82
CA GLY A 306 -27.23 -23.30 -0.38
C GLY A 306 -26.42 -22.94 -1.61
N ARG A 307 -25.25 -23.58 -1.77
CA ARG A 307 -24.40 -23.67 -2.97
C ARG A 307 -23.68 -22.39 -3.39
N ALA A 308 -22.34 -22.51 -3.47
CA ALA A 308 -21.42 -21.84 -4.39
C ALA A 308 -21.89 -21.87 -5.86
N ALA A 309 -23.03 -21.24 -6.14
CA ALA A 309 -23.42 -20.79 -7.46
C ALA A 309 -22.83 -19.38 -7.66
N PRO A 310 -22.45 -18.98 -8.89
CA PRO A 310 -21.89 -17.67 -9.23
C PRO A 310 -22.83 -16.46 -8.99
N THR A 311 -23.86 -16.65 -8.18
CA THR A 311 -24.93 -15.72 -7.84
C THR A 311 -25.21 -15.74 -6.33
N SER A 312 -24.25 -16.11 -5.48
CA SER A 312 -24.45 -16.11 -4.02
C SER A 312 -24.46 -14.68 -3.46
N LEU A 313 -25.02 -14.49 -2.26
CA LEU A 313 -24.91 -13.22 -1.52
C LEU A 313 -23.44 -12.82 -1.32
N PHE A 314 -22.58 -13.79 -1.03
CA PHE A 314 -21.14 -13.55 -0.86
C PHE A 314 -20.51 -12.99 -2.13
N ASP A 315 -20.81 -13.58 -3.29
CA ASP A 315 -20.30 -13.12 -4.58
C ASP A 315 -20.86 -11.74 -4.93
N TRP A 316 -22.15 -11.51 -4.68
CA TRP A 316 -22.76 -10.20 -4.91
C TRP A 316 -22.12 -9.10 -4.05
N LEU A 317 -21.86 -9.36 -2.76
CA LEU A 317 -21.20 -8.40 -1.87
C LEU A 317 -19.79 -8.02 -2.36
N ASN A 318 -19.09 -8.94 -3.03
CA ASN A 318 -17.75 -8.76 -3.59
C ASN A 318 -17.72 -8.27 -5.04
N ALA A 319 -18.85 -8.32 -5.75
CA ALA A 319 -18.96 -7.83 -7.11
C ALA A 319 -18.90 -6.28 -7.15
N PRO A 320 -18.42 -5.69 -8.26
CA PRO A 320 -18.55 -4.25 -8.50
C PRO A 320 -19.99 -3.79 -8.30
N ALA A 321 -20.16 -2.66 -7.61
CA ALA A 321 -21.47 -2.17 -7.24
C ALA A 321 -22.33 -1.88 -8.47
N ASP A 322 -23.61 -2.24 -8.39
CA ASP A 322 -24.54 -2.01 -9.51
C ASP A 322 -24.67 -0.52 -9.85
N ASP A 323 -24.54 0.33 -8.84
CA ASP A 323 -24.66 1.78 -8.94
C ASP A 323 -23.33 2.46 -9.36
N ASP A 324 -22.23 1.71 -9.50
CA ASP A 324 -20.96 2.27 -9.98
C ASP A 324 -21.03 2.44 -11.51
N PRO A 325 -21.05 3.68 -12.03
CA PRO A 325 -21.10 3.93 -13.47
C PRO A 325 -19.86 3.42 -14.22
N PHE A 326 -18.76 3.17 -13.50
CA PHE A 326 -17.55 2.58 -14.06
C PHE A 326 -17.35 1.14 -13.58
N ARG A 327 -18.40 0.40 -13.17
CA ARG A 327 -18.29 -1.00 -12.70
C ARG A 327 -17.49 -1.97 -13.60
N GLN A 328 -17.31 -1.66 -14.89
CA GLN A 328 -16.53 -2.47 -15.84
C GLN A 328 -15.08 -1.99 -16.04
N SER A 329 -14.77 -0.73 -15.70
CA SER A 329 -13.49 -0.08 -16.05
C SER A 329 -12.84 0.67 -14.88
N GLY A 330 -13.57 0.85 -13.79
CA GLY A 330 -13.17 1.54 -12.58
C GLY A 330 -12.16 0.71 -11.80
N ILE A 331 -11.01 1.30 -11.55
CA ILE A 331 -9.90 0.66 -10.85
C ILE A 331 -9.60 1.45 -9.57
N PRO A 332 -9.64 0.80 -8.40
CA PRO A 332 -10.21 -0.53 -8.15
C PRO A 332 -11.75 -0.52 -8.25
N PRO A 333 -12.40 -1.69 -8.36
CA PRO A 333 -13.85 -1.79 -8.25
C PRO A 333 -14.29 -1.42 -6.84
N ILE A 334 -15.33 -0.59 -6.75
CA ILE A 334 -16.04 -0.36 -5.49
C ILE A 334 -17.13 -1.43 -5.39
N THR A 335 -17.04 -2.30 -4.38
CA THR A 335 -17.94 -3.45 -4.26
C THR A 335 -19.30 -3.07 -3.69
N ASN A 336 -20.31 -3.93 -3.86
CA ASN A 336 -21.62 -3.71 -3.24
C ASN A 336 -21.52 -3.54 -1.70
N LEU A 337 -20.67 -4.33 -1.03
CA LEU A 337 -20.42 -4.18 0.40
C LEU A 337 -19.79 -2.82 0.75
N ALA A 338 -18.81 -2.37 -0.04
CA ALA A 338 -18.21 -1.05 0.17
C ALA A 338 -19.25 0.06 0.03
N VAL A 339 -20.04 0.06 -1.06
CA VAL A 339 -21.12 1.06 -1.24
C VAL A 339 -22.13 1.04 -0.10
N PHE A 340 -22.49 -0.15 0.40
CA PHE A 340 -23.39 -0.26 1.54
C PHE A 340 -22.82 0.42 2.80
N ILE A 341 -21.55 0.17 3.11
CA ILE A 341 -20.85 0.83 4.23
C ILE A 341 -20.79 2.34 4.03
N TYR A 342 -20.41 2.81 2.83
CA TYR A 342 -20.36 4.23 2.50
C TYR A 342 -21.71 4.92 2.74
N ARG A 343 -22.82 4.33 2.30
CA ARG A 343 -24.17 4.88 2.47
C ARG A 343 -24.61 5.00 3.93
N LYS A 344 -24.09 4.15 4.82
CA LYS A 344 -24.40 4.18 6.25
C LYS A 344 -23.55 5.15 7.06
N ARG A 345 -22.48 5.70 6.48
CA ARG A 345 -21.45 6.46 7.21
C ARG A 345 -21.37 7.90 6.70
N PRO A 346 -22.08 8.86 7.34
CA PRO A 346 -22.02 10.28 6.97
C PRO A 346 -20.61 10.87 7.03
N ASP A 347 -19.77 10.38 7.95
CA ASP A 347 -18.37 10.76 8.06
C ASP A 347 -17.56 10.34 6.83
N LEU A 348 -17.79 9.14 6.29
CA LEU A 348 -17.15 8.68 5.06
C LEU A 348 -17.68 9.44 3.84
N GLN A 349 -18.96 9.80 3.82
CA GLN A 349 -19.54 10.65 2.77
C GLN A 349 -18.94 12.05 2.77
N ALA A 350 -18.67 12.61 3.95
CA ALA A 350 -17.99 13.89 4.07
C ALA A 350 -16.52 13.80 3.64
N ALA A 351 -15.82 12.72 4.00
CA ALA A 351 -14.41 12.52 3.67
C ALA A 351 -14.18 12.13 2.19
N PHE A 352 -15.11 11.39 1.59
CA PHE A 352 -15.02 10.85 0.23
C PHE A 352 -16.29 11.14 -0.57
N PRO A 353 -16.57 12.42 -0.93
CA PRO A 353 -17.87 12.83 -1.47
C PRO A 353 -18.37 12.07 -2.69
N ASP A 354 -17.46 11.47 -3.45
CA ASP A 354 -17.75 10.75 -4.68
C ASP A 354 -16.85 9.51 -4.80
N PRO A 355 -17.27 8.37 -4.20
CA PRO A 355 -16.48 7.14 -4.17
C PRO A 355 -16.39 6.45 -5.53
N PHE A 356 -17.15 6.88 -6.55
CA PHE A 356 -17.14 6.26 -7.87
C PHE A 356 -16.25 7.00 -8.88
N ASP A 357 -15.88 8.25 -8.64
CA ASP A 357 -14.91 8.96 -9.46
C ASP A 357 -13.81 9.63 -8.63
N SER A 358 -14.03 10.87 -8.20
CA SER A 358 -12.97 11.72 -7.66
C SER A 358 -12.35 11.22 -6.36
N SER A 359 -13.12 10.49 -5.54
CA SER A 359 -12.68 9.92 -4.26
C SER A 359 -12.54 8.38 -4.31
N ARG A 360 -12.55 7.77 -5.51
CA ARG A 360 -12.49 6.30 -5.67
C ARG A 360 -11.27 5.68 -4.98
N LEU A 361 -10.06 6.15 -5.34
CA LEU A 361 -8.82 5.60 -4.80
C LEU A 361 -8.69 5.77 -3.28
N PRO A 362 -8.87 6.98 -2.71
CA PRO A 362 -8.77 7.14 -1.26
C PRO A 362 -9.86 6.39 -0.50
N TYR A 363 -11.08 6.30 -1.02
CA TYR A 363 -12.14 5.50 -0.41
C TYR A 363 -11.84 3.99 -0.43
N ALA A 364 -11.39 3.46 -1.56
CA ALA A 364 -10.99 2.05 -1.66
C ALA A 364 -9.80 1.73 -0.74
N GLY A 365 -8.83 2.66 -0.61
CA GLY A 365 -7.74 2.56 0.35
C GLY A 365 -8.24 2.53 1.79
N TRP A 366 -9.19 3.41 2.15
CA TRP A 366 -9.84 3.38 3.46
C TRP A 366 -10.55 2.04 3.71
N PHE A 367 -11.32 1.54 2.73
CA PHE A 367 -12.05 0.28 2.85
C PHE A 367 -11.10 -0.90 3.11
N LEU A 368 -10.01 -1.00 2.34
CA LEU A 368 -8.99 -2.03 2.54
C LEU A 368 -8.28 -1.93 3.89
N ARG A 369 -8.08 -0.72 4.41
CA ARG A 369 -7.32 -0.50 5.65
C ARG A 369 -8.17 -0.68 6.91
N HIS A 370 -9.44 -0.28 6.88
CA HIS A 370 -10.25 -0.14 8.10
C HIS A 370 -11.46 -1.07 8.17
N ALA A 371 -12.04 -1.49 7.04
CA ALA A 371 -13.32 -2.19 7.07
C ALA A 371 -13.25 -3.59 7.73
N ALA A 372 -12.14 -4.31 7.57
CA ALA A 372 -11.94 -5.60 8.24
C ALA A 372 -12.04 -5.48 9.75
N GLU A 373 -11.37 -4.50 10.33
CA GLU A 373 -11.36 -4.31 11.77
C GLU A 373 -12.69 -3.73 12.28
N GLU A 374 -13.17 -2.65 11.66
CA GLU A 374 -14.37 -1.93 12.11
C GLU A 374 -15.62 -2.81 12.07
N TYR A 375 -15.69 -3.74 11.11
CA TYR A 375 -16.86 -4.58 10.88
C TYR A 375 -16.60 -6.09 11.03
N GLN A 376 -15.41 -6.46 11.54
CA GLN A 376 -14.99 -7.86 11.71
C GLN A 376 -15.07 -8.66 10.40
N LEU A 377 -14.80 -8.01 9.26
CA LEU A 377 -14.88 -8.68 7.96
C LEU A 377 -13.69 -9.61 7.76
N ASP A 378 -13.97 -10.80 7.26
CA ASP A 378 -12.95 -11.69 6.71
C ASP A 378 -12.25 -11.04 5.51
N ARG A 379 -10.94 -11.24 5.37
CA ARG A 379 -10.12 -10.68 4.27
C ARG A 379 -10.68 -11.01 2.89
N ARG A 380 -11.42 -12.11 2.75
CA ARG A 380 -12.05 -12.49 1.48
C ARG A 380 -13.04 -11.43 0.96
N PHE A 381 -13.62 -10.60 1.83
CA PHE A 381 -14.43 -9.43 1.42
C PHE A 381 -13.62 -8.25 0.86
N LEU A 382 -12.32 -8.21 1.16
CA LEU A 382 -11.40 -7.15 0.72
C LEU A 382 -10.62 -7.56 -0.53
N THR A 383 -10.53 -8.87 -0.80
CA THR A 383 -9.67 -9.44 -1.83
C THR A 383 -10.04 -8.96 -3.22
N SER A 384 -11.34 -8.85 -3.54
CA SER A 384 -11.81 -8.33 -4.83
C SER A 384 -11.33 -6.90 -5.10
N THR A 385 -11.48 -6.01 -4.12
CA THR A 385 -10.99 -4.63 -4.22
C THR A 385 -9.47 -4.59 -4.36
N ALA A 386 -8.72 -5.37 -3.57
CA ALA A 386 -7.26 -5.41 -3.62
C ALA A 386 -6.72 -5.94 -4.96
N LEU A 387 -7.29 -7.03 -5.48
CA LEU A 387 -6.94 -7.57 -6.79
C LEU A 387 -7.33 -6.64 -7.94
N GLY A 388 -8.42 -5.90 -7.79
CA GLY A 388 -8.88 -4.98 -8.82
C GLY A 388 -7.90 -3.85 -9.13
N TRP A 389 -6.98 -3.52 -8.22
CA TRP A 389 -5.86 -2.62 -8.52
C TRP A 389 -4.91 -3.22 -9.56
N LEU A 390 -4.72 -4.53 -9.58
CA LEU A 390 -3.79 -5.19 -10.49
C LEU A 390 -4.33 -5.27 -11.93
N SER A 391 -5.65 -5.14 -12.08
CA SER A 391 -6.32 -5.17 -13.37
C SER A 391 -5.88 -3.99 -14.22
N ARG A 392 -5.33 -4.27 -15.40
CA ARG A 392 -5.15 -3.22 -16.41
C ARG A 392 -6.54 -2.80 -16.88
N PRO A 393 -6.82 -1.50 -17.08
CA PRO A 393 -8.04 -1.12 -17.75
C PRO A 393 -8.01 -1.82 -19.11
N SER A 394 -8.99 -2.68 -19.36
CA SER A 394 -9.28 -3.14 -20.71
C SER A 394 -9.62 -1.89 -21.50
N HIS A 395 -8.64 -1.39 -22.27
CA HIS A 395 -8.92 -0.36 -23.26
C HIS A 395 -10.09 -0.89 -24.09
N PRO A 396 -11.22 -0.17 -24.20
CA PRO A 396 -12.13 -0.45 -25.28
C PRO A 396 -11.27 -0.32 -26.54
N THR A 397 -11.19 -1.39 -27.32
CA THR A 397 -10.64 -1.36 -28.68
C THR A 397 -11.57 -0.49 -29.51
N GLY A 398 -11.42 0.82 -29.33
CA GLY A 398 -12.07 1.89 -30.06
C GLY A 398 -10.97 2.62 -30.78
N ASP A 399 -10.92 2.35 -32.07
CA ASP A 399 -10.11 2.99 -33.09
C ASP A 399 -10.35 4.50 -33.08
N ASP A 400 -9.51 5.27 -32.37
CA ASP A 400 -9.42 6.72 -32.50
C ASP A 400 -7.94 7.11 -32.52
N THR A 401 -7.29 6.78 -33.64
CA THR A 401 -6.10 7.49 -34.09
C THR A 401 -6.44 8.96 -34.36
N VAL A 402 -6.42 9.79 -33.32
CA VAL A 402 -6.21 11.23 -33.50
C VAL A 402 -4.72 11.45 -33.65
N HIS A 403 -4.28 11.57 -34.91
CA HIS A 403 -2.97 12.09 -35.25
C HIS A 403 -2.79 13.49 -34.66
N MET A 404 -2.05 13.63 -33.57
CA MET A 404 -1.34 14.88 -33.28
C MET A 404 -0.16 14.95 -34.25
N LYS A 405 -0.31 15.77 -35.30
CA LYS A 405 0.81 16.21 -36.13
C LYS A 405 1.71 17.13 -35.29
N CYS A 406 3.02 16.97 -35.53
CA CYS A 406 4.13 17.76 -35.00
C CYS A 406 3.95 19.27 -35.16
#